data_AF-A0A2N9JF46-F1
#
_entry.id   AF-A0A2N9JF46-F1
#
_cell.length_a   1.000
_cell.length_b   1.000
_cell.length_c   1.000
_cell.angle_alpha   90.00
_cell.angle_beta   90.00
_cell.angle_gamma   90.00
#
_symmetry.space_group_name_H-M   'P 1'
#
loop_
_entity.id
_entity.type
_entity.pdbx_description
1 polymer ?
#
loop_
_entity_poly.entity_id
_entity_poly.type
_entity_poly.pdbx_seq_one_letter_code
_entity_poly.pdbx_strand_id
1 'polypeptide(L)'
;MFGLPGGMEWVILAIIALLVFGGSRLASAGKNAGKAIREFKEETSSLKKTDPPAVEAPPAQPEPEGIVHEGEIVPEPKDKGQQA
;
A
#
# COMPACT_ATOMS: atom_id res chain seq x y z
N MET A 1 2.47 -34.36 17.98
CA MET A 1 2.77 -33.49 16.83
C MET A 1 3.51 -32.28 17.39
N PHE A 2 4.72 -32.00 16.92
CA PHE A 2 5.67 -31.02 17.50
C PHE A 2 4.96 -29.68 17.81
N GLY A 3 5.00 -29.25 19.07
CA GLY A 3 4.48 -27.95 19.50
C GLY A 3 5.27 -26.82 18.86
N LEU A 4 4.63 -25.65 18.71
CA LEU A 4 5.30 -24.42 18.25
C LEU A 4 6.65 -24.28 18.98
N PRO A 5 7.73 -23.96 18.26
CA PRO A 5 9.03 -23.84 18.88
C PRO A 5 8.92 -22.82 20.01
N GLY A 6 9.21 -23.26 21.24
CA GLY A 6 9.23 -22.41 22.41
C GLY A 6 10.25 -21.29 22.19
N GLY A 7 10.09 -20.16 22.90
CA GLY A 7 10.96 -18.98 22.71
C GLY A 7 12.47 -19.29 22.75
N MET A 8 12.88 -20.37 23.42
CA MET A 8 14.27 -20.84 23.46
C MET A 8 14.80 -21.32 22.10
N GLU A 9 13.98 -21.96 21.27
CA GLU A 9 14.38 -22.43 19.93
C GLU A 9 14.67 -21.25 19.00
N TRP A 10 13.91 -20.15 19.12
CA TRP A 10 14.18 -18.92 18.39
C TRP A 10 15.54 -18.30 18.75
N VAL A 11 15.94 -18.38 20.01
CA VAL A 11 17.26 -17.91 20.46
C VAL A 11 18.37 -18.78 19.86
N ILE A 12 18.21 -20.10 19.84
CA ILE A 12 19.18 -21.02 19.23
C ILE A 12 19.33 -20.75 17.73
N LEU A 13 18.21 -20.55 17.01
CA LEU A 13 18.24 -20.19 15.59
C LEU A 13 18.92 -18.84 15.36
N ALA A 14 18.67 -17.84 16.21
CA ALA A 14 19.34 -16.55 16.12
C ALA A 14 20.85 -16.68 16.34
N ILE A 15 21.30 -17.52 17.28
CA ILE A 15 22.74 -17.80 17.50
C ILE A 15 23.35 -18.46 16.26
N ILE A 16 22.70 -19.49 15.70
CA ILE A 16 23.20 -20.18 14.50
C ILE A 16 23.29 -19.20 13.31
N ALA A 17 22.26 -18.39 13.10
CA ALA A 17 22.28 -17.35 12.07
C ALA A 17 23.44 -16.35 12.31
N LEU A 18 23.67 -15.94 13.55
CA LEU A 18 24.76 -15.04 13.90
C LEU A 18 26.15 -15.68 13.65
N LEU A 19 26.29 -17.00 13.81
CA LEU A 19 27.52 -17.72 13.46
C LEU A 19 27.74 -17.81 11.95
N VAL A 20 26.70 -18.06 11.16
CA VAL A 20 26.79 -18.18 9.69
C VAL A 20 27.01 -16.82 9.03
N PHE A 21 26.23 -15.81 9.41
CA PHE A 21 26.29 -14.48 8.80
C PHE A 21 27.36 -13.59 9.46
N GLY A 22 27.68 -13.83 10.74
CA GLY A 22 28.52 -12.96 11.55
C GLY A 22 27.76 -11.71 12.04
N GLY A 23 28.11 -11.23 13.24
CA GLY A 23 27.48 -10.04 13.82
C GLY A 23 27.63 -8.77 12.98
N SER A 24 28.76 -8.62 12.26
CA SER A 24 29.03 -7.42 11.44
C SER A 24 28.10 -7.32 10.22
N ARG A 25 27.87 -8.42 9.48
CA ARG A 25 26.99 -8.40 8.31
C ARG A 25 25.54 -8.18 8.69
N LEU A 26 25.08 -8.85 9.76
CA LEU A 26 23.72 -8.67 10.25
C LEU A 26 23.49 -7.25 10.79
N ALA A 27 24.46 -6.68 11.51
CA ALA A 27 24.38 -5.29 11.99
C ALA A 27 24.40 -4.27 10.85
N SER A 28 25.21 -4.50 9.81
CA SER A 28 25.24 -3.64 8.62
C SER A 28 23.90 -3.68 7.87
N ALA A 29 23.38 -4.89 7.60
CA ALA A 29 22.09 -5.09 6.96
C ALA A 29 20.93 -4.49 7.77
N GLY A 30 20.91 -4.73 9.09
CA GLY A 30 19.89 -4.18 9.99
C GLY A 30 19.94 -2.66 10.09
N LYS A 31 21.13 -2.04 10.07
CA LYS A 31 21.28 -0.58 10.07
C LYS A 31 20.71 0.05 8.79
N ASN A 32 20.98 -0.56 7.64
CA ASN A 32 20.48 -0.07 6.35
C ASN A 32 18.97 -0.29 6.22
N ALA A 33 18.48 -1.50 6.54
CA ALA A 33 17.05 -1.81 6.53
C ALA A 33 16.26 -0.96 7.53
N GLY A 34 16.80 -0.74 8.74
CA GLY A 34 16.16 0.09 9.75
C GLY A 34 16.06 1.57 9.35
N LYS A 35 17.07 2.11 8.66
CA LYS A 35 17.00 3.46 8.06
C LYS A 35 15.88 3.53 7.03
N ALA A 36 15.84 2.59 6.09
CA ALA A 36 14.81 2.55 5.05
C ALA A 36 13.39 2.45 5.63
N ILE A 37 13.18 1.57 6.63
CA ILE A 37 11.89 1.43 7.32
C ILE A 37 11.50 2.72 8.05
N ARG A 38 12.47 3.39 8.68
CA ARG A 38 12.22 4.65 9.40
C ARG A 38 11.81 5.77 8.45
N GLU A 39 12.54 5.97 7.36
CA GLU A 39 12.21 6.96 6.32
C GLU A 39 10.83 6.66 5.74
N PHE A 40 10.56 5.40 5.36
CA PHE A 40 9.24 4.98 4.88
C PHE A 40 8.11 5.28 5.87
N LYS A 41 8.35 5.05 7.18
CA LYS A 41 7.37 5.35 8.23
C LYS A 41 7.15 6.86 8.40
N GLU A 42 8.19 7.68 8.30
CA GLU A 42 8.10 9.14 8.41
C GLU A 42 7.32 9.74 7.24
N GLU A 43 7.60 9.31 6.00
CA GLU A 43 6.87 9.71 4.80
C GLU A 43 5.41 9.25 4.86
N THR A 44 5.18 7.97 5.14
CA THR A 44 3.82 7.41 5.24
C THR A 44 3.01 8.08 6.37
N SER A 45 3.65 8.41 7.51
CA SER A 45 2.98 9.10 8.61
C SER A 45 2.65 10.56 8.27
N SER A 46 3.44 11.20 7.41
CA SER A 46 3.16 12.55 6.92
C SER A 46 1.94 12.53 5.98
N LEU A 47 1.88 11.57 5.06
CA LEU A 47 0.72 11.34 4.19
C LEU A 47 -0.56 11.04 5.01
N LYS A 48 -0.46 10.20 6.04
CA LYS A 48 -1.59 9.82 6.91
C LYS A 48 -2.05 10.94 7.85
N LYS A 49 -1.25 11.99 8.04
CA LYS A 49 -1.66 13.20 8.77
C LYS A 49 -2.34 14.23 7.86
N THR A 50 -2.30 14.05 6.55
CA THR A 50 -2.93 14.93 5.55
C THR A 50 -4.22 14.32 5.00
N ASP A 51 -4.96 13.54 5.80
CA ASP A 51 -6.37 13.36 5.51
C ASP A 51 -7.06 14.74 5.57
N PRO A 52 -7.76 15.18 4.51
CA PRO A 52 -8.60 16.37 4.58
C PRO A 52 -9.62 16.20 5.71
N PRO A 53 -10.12 17.29 6.32
CA PRO A 53 -11.23 17.19 7.28
C PRO A 53 -12.30 16.32 6.64
N ALA A 54 -12.77 15.31 7.37
CA ALA A 54 -13.79 14.37 6.90
C ALA A 54 -14.81 15.14 6.07
N VAL A 55 -14.75 14.96 4.74
CA VAL A 55 -15.85 15.39 3.90
C VAL A 55 -16.97 14.48 4.36
N GLU A 56 -17.91 15.06 5.11
CA GLU A 56 -19.18 14.41 5.44
C GLU A 56 -19.62 13.66 4.19
N ALA A 57 -19.79 12.35 4.33
CA ALA A 57 -20.41 11.56 3.29
C ALA A 57 -21.70 12.31 2.90
N PRO A 58 -21.89 12.67 1.61
CA PRO A 58 -23.12 13.30 1.18
C PRO A 58 -24.29 12.47 1.70
N PRO A 59 -25.30 13.06 2.33
CA PRO A 59 -26.42 12.31 2.87
C PRO A 59 -26.98 11.46 1.74
N ALA A 60 -27.20 10.18 2.03
CA ALA A 60 -27.79 9.23 1.10
C ALA A 60 -29.06 9.84 0.50
N GLN A 61 -28.95 10.33 -0.73
CA GLN A 61 -30.10 10.70 -1.52
C GLN A 61 -30.74 9.39 -1.97
N PRO A 62 -32.05 9.20 -1.78
CA PRO A 62 -32.72 7.99 -2.25
C PRO A 62 -32.55 7.91 -3.77
N GLU A 63 -31.95 6.82 -4.24
CA GLU A 63 -31.89 6.47 -5.66
C GLU A 63 -33.31 6.52 -6.24
N PRO A 64 -33.59 7.36 -7.25
CA PRO A 64 -34.71 7.08 -8.13
C PRO A 64 -34.32 5.87 -8.98
N GLU A 65 -34.95 4.74 -8.68
CA GLU A 65 -34.99 3.58 -9.55
C GLU A 65 -35.36 3.99 -10.98
N GLY A 66 -34.56 3.53 -11.94
CA GLY A 66 -34.85 3.60 -13.36
C GLY A 66 -34.26 4.83 -14.04
N ILE A 67 -33.24 4.64 -14.88
CA ILE A 67 -33.39 4.54 -16.34
C ILE A 67 -32.09 3.91 -16.88
N VAL A 68 -32.25 2.69 -17.39
CA VAL A 68 -31.36 1.99 -18.33
C VAL A 68 -30.66 2.93 -19.31
N HIS A 69 -29.33 2.89 -19.36
CA HIS A 69 -28.58 3.24 -20.56
C HIS A 69 -27.60 2.11 -20.86
N GLU A 70 -28.19 1.03 -21.40
CA GLU A 70 -27.47 0.04 -22.19
C GLU A 70 -26.85 0.74 -23.40
N GLY A 71 -25.63 0.34 -23.74
CA GLY A 71 -24.72 1.13 -24.56
C GLY A 71 -25.27 1.52 -25.93
N GLU A 72 -25.31 2.82 -26.18
CA GLU A 72 -25.25 3.33 -27.55
C GLU A 72 -23.83 3.87 -27.81
N ILE A 73 -23.14 3.09 -28.65
CA ILE A 73 -21.95 3.43 -29.42
C ILE A 73 -21.85 4.92 -29.77
N VAL A 74 -20.79 5.55 -29.28
CA VAL A 74 -20.26 6.82 -29.78
C VAL A 74 -19.53 6.57 -31.10
N PRO A 75 -19.93 7.16 -32.23
CA PRO A 75 -18.96 7.53 -33.25
C PRO A 75 -18.41 8.93 -32.93
N GLU A 76 -17.08 9.03 -33.03
CA GLU A 76 -16.23 10.17 -32.75
C GLU A 76 -16.63 11.50 -33.41
N PRO A 77 -16.10 12.64 -32.90
CA PRO A 77 -16.47 13.98 -33.29
C PRO A 77 -15.54 14.57 -34.37
N LYS A 78 -16.10 15.48 -35.17
CA LYS A 78 -15.44 16.57 -35.93
C LYS A 78 -14.61 16.15 -37.15
N ASP A 79 -15.15 16.45 -38.34
CA ASP A 79 -14.36 17.13 -39.36
C ASP A 79 -15.05 18.41 -39.82
N LYS A 80 -14.23 19.44 -39.98
CA LYS A 80 -14.57 20.84 -40.21
C LYS A 80 -15.02 21.07 -41.64
N GLY A 81 -15.77 22.15 -41.82
CA GLY A 81 -16.13 22.65 -43.14
C GLY A 81 -14.94 22.89 -44.05
N GLN A 82 -15.12 22.50 -45.31
CA GLN A 82 -14.43 22.89 -46.55
C GLN A 82 -15.07 22.02 -47.65
N GLN A 83 -15.50 22.45 -48.83
CA GLN A 83 -15.42 23.64 -49.67
C GLN A 83 -16.67 23.59 -50.57
N ALA A 84 -17.30 24.74 -50.84
CA ALA A 84 -17.42 25.35 -52.19
C ALA A 84 -18.28 24.55 -53.18
#